data_AF-A0A1G4X022-F1
#
_entry.id   AF-A0A1G4X022-F1
#
_cell.length_a   1.000
_cell.length_b   1.000
_cell.length_c   1.000
_cell.angle_alpha   90.00
_cell.angle_beta   90.00
_cell.angle_gamma   90.00
#
_symmetry.space_group_name_H-M   'P 1'
#
loop_
_entity.id
_entity.type
_entity.pdbx_description
1 polymer ?
#
loop_
_entity_poly.entity_id
_entity_poly.type
_entity_poly.pdbx_seq_one_letter_code
_entity_poly.pdbx_strand_id
1 'polypeptide(L)'
;MTTTRIESTNSQNGIRPQGVSIDDVRDMFERHQIRTVQFGLPDIDGVVRGKFVPADFFLNSIVPRGSSIPNIIFGWDIEDTLMQCLDFSGWQTGYSDVILTPDLSTIRPIPWEPGQAVVLCDVVNTDGSSVDVAPRTVLKRQIERAAALGYSFTAGYELEFYLYRETSESAAAKGYRNLRPATPGVATFNLHRAAGLEDVIGAIREGMRACDIPVLASNTEYGAGQVEINIEHGDVLTTADRVAIYKNGVRRIAEQHGLLASFMAKVDTDSAGSSAHIHQSLSSTAEPGRNAMWDDDGPSAIMRHVLAGQLATMREFTALYCPTINSYKRRVPGSWSPVSAAWGTDNRTAALRVIAHDESSCRMENRLPGADANPYLALAACVASSLYGIENELEPPEAVVGNAYDQTGSQLPTSLAEALAALSEGTAARPAFGDAFVDHYASTRQWERDRHREAVGDWELKRYFERV
;
A
#
# COMPACT_ATOMS: atom_id res chain seq x y z
N MET A 1 57.51 4.15 12.00
CA MET A 1 56.97 4.56 10.69
C MET A 1 55.47 4.44 10.77
N THR A 2 54.83 5.58 10.59
CA THR A 2 53.55 5.96 11.18
C THR A 2 52.40 5.53 10.27
N THR A 3 51.35 5.02 10.90
CA THR A 3 50.02 4.73 10.40
C THR A 3 49.40 5.95 9.72
N THR A 4 48.82 5.77 8.53
CA THR A 4 47.87 6.72 7.93
C THR A 4 46.59 5.98 7.56
N ARG A 5 45.53 6.30 8.31
CA ARG A 5 44.13 5.91 8.04
C ARG A 5 43.65 6.58 6.75
N ILE A 6 42.90 5.85 5.94
CA ILE A 6 42.07 6.41 4.87
C ILE A 6 40.71 6.74 5.50
N GLU A 7 40.31 8.00 5.40
CA GLU A 7 39.05 8.54 5.88
C GLU A 7 37.89 8.07 4.98
N SER A 8 36.82 7.58 5.60
CA SER A 8 35.52 7.33 4.97
C SER A 8 34.66 8.58 5.11
N THR A 9 34.42 9.28 4.01
CA THR A 9 33.39 10.32 3.93
C THR A 9 32.12 9.75 3.32
N ASN A 10 31.13 9.52 4.19
CA ASN A 10 29.73 9.44 3.83
C ASN A 10 29.25 10.81 3.33
N SER A 11 28.64 10.86 2.15
CA SER A 11 27.69 11.91 1.79
C SER A 11 26.58 11.33 0.93
N GLN A 12 25.41 11.18 1.56
CA GLN A 12 24.10 11.03 0.94
C GLN A 12 23.80 12.30 0.13
N ASN A 13 23.35 12.15 -1.11
CA ASN A 13 22.28 12.96 -1.72
C ASN A 13 22.04 12.59 -3.20
N GLY A 14 20.77 12.25 -3.48
CA GLY A 14 20.08 12.19 -4.79
C GLY A 14 20.90 12.06 -6.07
N ILE A 15 21.07 10.81 -6.53
CA ILE A 15 20.96 10.27 -7.90
C ILE A 15 21.00 8.74 -7.72
N ARG A 16 20.13 8.01 -8.45
CA ARG A 16 19.93 6.53 -8.44
C ARG A 16 21.20 5.71 -8.10
N PRO A 17 21.12 4.58 -7.36
CA PRO A 17 22.18 3.58 -7.48
C PRO A 17 22.20 3.11 -8.94
N GLN A 18 23.37 3.19 -9.58
CA GLN A 18 23.64 2.38 -10.76
C GLN A 18 23.23 0.94 -10.43
N GLY A 19 22.40 0.38 -11.32
CA GLY A 19 21.53 -0.76 -11.03
C GLY A 19 22.30 -1.98 -10.57
N VAL A 20 21.66 -2.73 -9.67
CA VAL A 20 22.08 -4.09 -9.28
C VAL A 20 22.42 -4.85 -10.54
N SER A 21 23.70 -5.15 -10.72
CA SER A 21 24.18 -5.85 -11.91
C SER A 21 23.77 -7.31 -11.86
N ILE A 22 23.74 -7.98 -13.01
CA ILE A 22 23.47 -9.43 -13.03
C ILE A 22 24.52 -10.21 -12.23
N ASP A 23 25.75 -9.70 -12.13
CA ASP A 23 26.81 -10.31 -11.35
C ASP A 23 26.58 -10.13 -9.84
N ASP A 24 26.07 -8.96 -9.40
CA ASP A 24 25.63 -8.76 -8.01
C ASP A 24 24.50 -9.75 -7.63
N VAL A 25 23.58 -10.01 -8.57
CA VAL A 25 22.52 -11.02 -8.38
C VAL A 25 23.10 -12.42 -8.29
N ARG A 26 24.08 -12.79 -9.13
CA ARG A 26 24.75 -14.09 -9.06
C ARG A 26 25.46 -14.28 -7.73
N ASP A 27 26.21 -13.28 -7.28
CA ASP A 27 26.91 -13.32 -5.99
C ASP A 27 25.91 -13.46 -4.83
N MET A 28 24.76 -12.78 -4.91
CA MET A 28 23.68 -12.93 -3.93
C MET A 28 23.04 -14.32 -4.00
N PHE A 29 22.84 -14.89 -5.19
CA PHE A 29 22.34 -16.26 -5.35
C PHE A 29 23.29 -17.30 -4.77
N GLU A 30 24.60 -17.17 -4.98
CA GLU A 30 25.60 -18.07 -4.41
C GLU A 30 25.65 -17.95 -2.89
N ARG A 31 25.73 -16.73 -2.35
CA ARG A 31 25.78 -16.46 -0.90
C ARG A 31 24.56 -17.01 -0.16
N HIS A 32 23.37 -16.88 -0.73
CA HIS A 32 22.11 -17.32 -0.11
C HIS A 32 21.63 -18.69 -0.63
N GLN A 33 22.44 -19.38 -1.44
CA GLN A 33 22.13 -20.68 -2.04
C GLN A 33 20.76 -20.70 -2.74
N ILE A 34 20.46 -19.65 -3.50
CA ILE A 34 19.19 -19.46 -4.19
C ILE A 34 19.04 -20.48 -5.32
N ARG A 35 17.92 -21.20 -5.29
CA ARG A 35 17.55 -22.25 -6.25
C ARG A 35 16.29 -21.90 -7.01
N THR A 36 15.44 -21.07 -6.41
CA THR A 36 14.14 -20.68 -6.95
C THR A 36 13.95 -19.18 -6.83
N VAL A 37 13.44 -18.57 -7.89
CA VAL A 37 13.09 -17.15 -7.92
C VAL A 37 11.60 -17.02 -8.12
N GLN A 38 10.96 -16.29 -7.22
CA GLN A 38 9.60 -15.79 -7.33
C GLN A 38 9.66 -14.44 -8.03
N PHE A 39 9.05 -14.31 -9.20
CA PHE A 39 8.96 -13.01 -9.86
C PHE A 39 7.51 -12.71 -10.23
N GLY A 40 7.10 -11.45 -10.09
CA GLY A 40 5.72 -11.07 -10.29
C GLY A 40 5.48 -9.59 -10.14
N LEU A 41 4.22 -9.19 -10.24
CA LEU A 41 3.78 -7.81 -10.12
C LEU A 41 2.51 -7.73 -9.26
N PRO A 42 2.27 -6.60 -8.58
CA PRO A 42 0.97 -6.31 -7.99
C PRO A 42 -0.11 -6.14 -9.09
N ASP A 43 -1.21 -6.86 -8.97
CA ASP A 43 -2.42 -6.60 -9.75
C ASP A 43 -3.18 -5.37 -9.22
N ILE A 44 -4.36 -5.10 -9.78
CA ILE A 44 -5.17 -3.92 -9.44
C ILE A 44 -5.59 -3.89 -7.96
N ASP A 45 -5.77 -5.06 -7.34
CA ASP A 45 -6.13 -5.23 -5.92
C ASP A 45 -4.91 -5.35 -4.99
N GLY A 46 -3.70 -5.29 -5.56
CA GLY A 46 -2.43 -5.37 -4.83
C GLY A 46 -1.99 -6.80 -4.49
N VAL A 47 -2.62 -7.81 -5.10
CA VAL A 47 -2.18 -9.20 -5.05
C VAL A 47 -0.95 -9.35 -5.93
N VAL A 48 0.13 -9.91 -5.39
CA VAL A 48 1.35 -10.18 -6.17
C VAL A 48 1.13 -11.43 -7.00
N ARG A 49 0.97 -11.27 -8.32
CA ARG A 49 0.78 -12.35 -9.29
C ARG A 49 2.08 -12.63 -10.03
N GLY A 50 2.44 -13.90 -10.19
CA GLY A 50 3.77 -14.24 -10.69
C GLY A 50 4.02 -15.73 -10.91
N LYS A 51 5.30 -16.06 -11.08
CA LYS A 51 5.77 -17.44 -11.31
C LYS A 51 6.98 -17.74 -10.44
N PHE A 52 7.16 -19.02 -10.16
CA PHE A 52 8.35 -19.59 -9.54
C PHE A 52 9.18 -20.22 -10.65
N VAL A 53 10.47 -19.89 -10.71
CA VAL A 53 11.38 -20.45 -11.71
C VAL A 53 12.72 -20.86 -11.10
N PRO A 54 13.43 -21.84 -11.69
CA PRO A 54 14.80 -22.12 -11.33
C PRO A 54 15.70 -20.88 -11.46
N ALA A 55 16.65 -20.72 -10.53
CA ALA A 55 17.54 -19.56 -10.45
C ALA A 55 18.39 -19.36 -11.71
N ASP A 56 18.88 -20.45 -12.31
CA ASP A 56 19.63 -20.43 -13.57
C ASP A 56 18.75 -19.99 -14.75
N PHE A 57 17.50 -20.47 -14.82
CA PHE A 57 16.55 -20.04 -15.84
C PHE A 57 16.19 -18.56 -15.68
N PHE A 58 16.02 -18.08 -14.46
CA PHE A 58 15.78 -16.66 -14.19
C PHE A 58 16.91 -15.80 -14.75
N LEU A 59 18.16 -16.09 -14.37
CA LEU A 59 19.33 -15.32 -14.79
C LEU A 59 19.57 -15.39 -16.31
N ASN A 60 19.45 -16.58 -16.90
CA ASN A 60 19.86 -16.79 -18.30
C ASN A 60 18.73 -16.50 -19.30
N SER A 61 17.47 -16.50 -18.89
CA SER A 61 16.32 -16.34 -19.79
C SER A 61 15.42 -15.17 -19.42
N ILE A 62 15.01 -15.05 -18.15
CA ILE A 62 14.03 -14.04 -17.74
C ILE A 62 14.66 -12.64 -17.64
N VAL A 63 15.84 -12.50 -17.03
CA VAL A 63 16.51 -11.20 -16.92
C VAL A 63 16.77 -10.56 -18.30
N PRO A 64 17.28 -11.27 -19.32
CA PRO A 64 17.60 -10.63 -20.60
C PRO A 64 16.39 -10.31 -21.50
N ARG A 65 15.26 -11.03 -21.35
CA ARG A 65 14.15 -11.02 -22.31
C ARG A 65 12.76 -10.78 -21.71
N GLY A 66 12.67 -10.73 -20.38
CA GLY A 66 11.40 -10.72 -19.66
C GLY A 66 10.67 -12.08 -19.70
N SER A 67 9.45 -12.10 -19.19
CA SER A 67 8.57 -13.27 -19.23
C SER A 67 7.17 -12.87 -19.65
N SER A 68 6.60 -13.57 -20.63
CA SER A 68 5.20 -13.37 -21.01
C SER A 68 4.25 -13.87 -19.92
N ILE A 69 3.19 -13.10 -19.67
CA ILE A 69 2.04 -13.49 -18.87
C ILE A 69 0.77 -12.97 -19.56
N PRO A 70 -0.33 -13.74 -19.62
CA PRO A 70 -1.57 -13.23 -20.19
C PRO A 70 -2.06 -12.00 -19.44
N ASN A 71 -2.55 -10.99 -20.14
CA ASN A 71 -3.06 -9.76 -19.52
C ASN A 71 -4.30 -9.96 -18.64
N ILE A 72 -4.83 -11.19 -18.59
CA ILE A 72 -5.93 -11.66 -17.72
C ILE A 72 -5.68 -11.39 -16.23
N ILE A 73 -4.42 -11.20 -15.83
CA ILE A 73 -4.06 -10.77 -14.47
C ILE A 73 -4.65 -9.41 -14.08
N PHE A 74 -5.03 -8.59 -15.06
CA PHE A 74 -5.77 -7.34 -14.87
C PHE A 74 -7.27 -7.50 -15.16
N GLY A 75 -7.71 -8.70 -15.55
CA GLY A 75 -9.09 -9.05 -15.86
C GLY A 75 -9.79 -9.90 -14.79
N TRP A 76 -9.09 -10.25 -13.71
CA TRP A 76 -9.62 -11.01 -12.59
C TRP A 76 -10.00 -10.11 -11.42
N ASP A 77 -11.13 -10.43 -10.79
CA ASP A 77 -11.42 -9.91 -9.45
C ASP A 77 -10.57 -10.65 -8.38
N ILE A 78 -10.77 -10.28 -7.12
CA ILE A 78 -9.98 -10.82 -6.00
C ILE A 78 -10.19 -12.32 -5.76
N GLU A 79 -11.26 -12.91 -6.31
CA GLU A 79 -11.55 -14.36 -6.25
C GLU A 79 -11.11 -15.09 -7.54
N ASP A 80 -10.37 -14.42 -8.42
CA ASP A 80 -9.97 -14.91 -9.74
C ASP A 80 -11.17 -15.18 -10.69
N THR A 81 -12.30 -14.49 -10.46
CA THR A 81 -13.42 -14.51 -11.41
C THR A 81 -13.17 -13.54 -12.54
N LEU A 82 -13.43 -13.99 -13.78
CA LEU A 82 -13.28 -13.15 -14.98
C LEU A 82 -14.29 -12.01 -14.99
N MET A 83 -13.79 -10.78 -14.92
CA MET A 83 -14.56 -9.57 -15.11
C MET A 83 -14.86 -9.38 -16.60
N GLN A 84 -16.14 -9.32 -16.96
CA GLN A 84 -16.59 -9.18 -18.36
C GLN A 84 -16.88 -7.73 -18.76
N CYS A 85 -16.35 -6.77 -18.00
CA CYS A 85 -16.64 -5.33 -18.11
C CYS A 85 -15.41 -4.48 -18.43
N LEU A 86 -14.35 -5.08 -18.97
CA LEU A 86 -13.05 -4.44 -19.14
C LEU A 86 -12.63 -4.42 -20.60
N ASP A 87 -12.09 -3.28 -21.04
CA ASP A 87 -11.57 -3.12 -22.40
C ASP A 87 -10.16 -3.71 -22.57
N PHE A 88 -9.32 -3.54 -21.54
CA PHE A 88 -7.91 -3.94 -21.58
C PHE A 88 -7.71 -5.47 -21.63
N SER A 89 -8.51 -6.23 -20.88
CA SER A 89 -8.42 -7.69 -20.84
C SER A 89 -9.81 -8.32 -20.85
N GLY A 90 -10.05 -9.23 -21.78
CA GLY A 90 -11.34 -9.89 -21.97
C GLY A 90 -11.41 -10.76 -23.22
N TRP A 91 -12.50 -11.50 -23.40
CA TRP A 91 -12.74 -12.39 -24.55
C TRP A 91 -12.55 -11.70 -25.90
N GLN A 92 -12.96 -10.43 -26.00
CA GLN A 92 -12.81 -9.58 -27.20
C GLN A 92 -11.35 -9.27 -27.56
N THR A 93 -10.43 -9.34 -26.59
CA THR A 93 -8.99 -9.14 -26.79
C THR A 93 -8.22 -10.46 -26.90
N GLY A 94 -8.86 -11.59 -26.57
CA GLY A 94 -8.22 -12.91 -26.56
C GLY A 94 -7.22 -13.13 -25.42
N TYR A 95 -7.20 -12.28 -24.40
CA TYR A 95 -6.27 -12.34 -23.27
C TYR A 95 -4.80 -12.36 -23.69
N SER A 96 -4.42 -11.48 -24.61
CA SER A 96 -3.06 -11.41 -25.15
C SER A 96 -2.00 -11.24 -24.06
N ASP A 97 -0.79 -11.72 -24.33
CA ASP A 97 0.32 -11.58 -23.40
C ASP A 97 0.76 -10.12 -23.20
N VAL A 98 1.23 -9.84 -22.00
CA VAL A 98 2.10 -8.72 -21.64
C VAL A 98 3.44 -9.28 -21.17
N ILE A 99 4.48 -8.45 -21.16
CA ILE A 99 5.84 -8.85 -20.77
C ILE A 99 6.17 -8.32 -19.39
N LEU A 100 6.49 -9.25 -18.47
CA LEU A 100 7.06 -8.95 -17.16
C LEU A 100 8.56 -8.73 -17.30
N THR A 101 9.02 -7.56 -16.88
CA THR A 101 10.43 -7.17 -16.87
C THR A 101 10.89 -7.07 -15.41
N PRO A 102 11.74 -8.01 -14.93
CA PRO A 102 12.23 -7.96 -13.55
C PRO A 102 12.99 -6.67 -13.26
N ASP A 103 12.62 -6.00 -12.19
CA ASP A 103 13.38 -4.88 -11.65
C ASP A 103 14.38 -5.41 -10.62
N LEU A 104 15.62 -5.63 -11.07
CA LEU A 104 16.67 -6.20 -10.24
C LEU A 104 17.01 -5.35 -9.00
N SER A 105 16.62 -4.07 -8.96
CA SER A 105 16.78 -3.26 -7.74
C SER A 105 15.88 -3.74 -6.59
N THR A 106 14.83 -4.51 -6.90
CA THR A 106 13.88 -5.04 -5.92
C THR A 106 14.24 -6.45 -5.43
N ILE A 107 15.21 -7.11 -6.09
CA ILE A 107 15.52 -8.52 -5.82
C ILE A 107 16.07 -8.71 -4.41
N ARG A 108 15.52 -9.69 -3.70
CA ARG A 108 15.89 -9.95 -2.30
C ARG A 108 15.73 -11.43 -1.95
N PRO A 109 16.63 -12.01 -1.14
CA PRO A 109 16.42 -13.34 -0.60
C PRO A 109 15.18 -13.34 0.32
N ILE A 110 14.54 -14.50 0.47
CA ILE A 110 13.40 -14.68 1.38
C ILE A 110 13.88 -15.47 2.61
N PRO A 111 14.17 -14.82 3.75
CA PRO A 111 14.80 -15.47 4.90
C PRO A 111 13.96 -16.59 5.52
N TRP A 112 12.64 -16.48 5.44
CA TRP A 112 11.70 -17.50 5.93
C TRP A 112 11.45 -18.64 4.92
N GLU A 113 12.00 -18.55 3.69
CA GLU A 113 11.93 -19.62 2.67
C GLU A 113 13.34 -19.88 2.10
N PRO A 114 14.22 -20.60 2.84
CA PRO A 114 15.61 -20.73 2.47
C PRO A 114 15.87 -21.29 1.07
N GLY A 115 16.72 -20.61 0.31
CA GLY A 115 17.02 -20.93 -1.09
C GLY A 115 16.04 -20.31 -2.09
N GLN A 116 15.20 -19.36 -1.65
CA GLN A 116 14.31 -18.60 -2.52
C GLN A 116 14.62 -17.10 -2.50
N ALA A 117 14.39 -16.43 -3.63
CA ALA A 117 14.43 -14.98 -3.76
C ALA A 117 13.14 -14.47 -4.39
N VAL A 118 12.76 -13.23 -4.07
CA VAL A 118 11.65 -12.52 -4.70
C VAL A 118 12.16 -11.31 -5.49
N VAL A 119 11.54 -11.03 -6.62
CA VAL A 119 11.77 -9.83 -7.43
C VAL A 119 10.44 -9.31 -7.98
N LEU A 120 10.24 -8.00 -7.94
CA LEU A 120 9.08 -7.35 -8.52
C LEU A 120 9.37 -6.98 -9.98
N CYS A 121 8.34 -7.04 -10.81
CA CYS A 121 8.42 -6.77 -12.23
C CYS A 121 7.67 -5.48 -12.58
N ASP A 122 8.24 -4.73 -13.52
CA ASP A 122 7.45 -3.87 -14.39
C ASP A 122 6.72 -4.70 -15.45
N VAL A 123 5.76 -4.07 -16.11
CA VAL A 123 4.99 -4.70 -17.17
C VAL A 123 4.80 -3.77 -18.35
N VAL A 124 5.02 -4.31 -19.54
CA VAL A 124 4.89 -3.63 -20.83
C VAL A 124 4.10 -4.50 -21.80
N ASN A 125 3.50 -3.90 -22.81
CA ASN A 125 2.91 -4.63 -23.92
C ASN A 125 4.02 -5.35 -24.72
N THR A 126 3.64 -6.30 -25.58
CA THR A 126 4.60 -7.06 -26.40
C THR A 126 5.38 -6.20 -27.39
N ASP A 127 4.89 -5.00 -27.72
CA ASP A 127 5.58 -4.01 -28.54
C ASP A 127 6.50 -3.07 -27.72
N GLY A 128 6.59 -3.27 -26.40
CA GLY A 128 7.38 -2.48 -25.46
C GLY A 128 6.68 -1.22 -24.95
N SER A 129 5.46 -0.93 -25.39
CA SER A 129 4.67 0.20 -24.88
C SER A 129 4.20 -0.03 -23.44
N SER A 130 3.89 1.06 -22.74
CA SER A 130 3.49 1.01 -21.33
C SER A 130 2.13 0.32 -21.15
N VAL A 131 1.98 -0.44 -20.05
CA VAL A 131 0.68 -0.93 -19.59
C VAL A 131 0.15 0.06 -18.56
N ASP A 132 -0.76 0.93 -19.02
CA ASP A 132 -1.25 2.09 -18.29
C ASP A 132 -2.10 1.74 -17.06
N VAL A 133 -2.69 0.55 -17.07
CA VAL A 133 -3.53 0.06 -15.96
C VAL A 133 -2.72 -0.56 -14.82
N ALA A 134 -1.41 -0.78 -15.01
CA ALA A 134 -0.57 -1.45 -14.02
C ALA A 134 -0.23 -0.52 -12.83
N PRO A 135 -0.53 -0.90 -11.58
CA PRO A 135 -0.34 -0.02 -10.41
C PRO A 135 1.08 0.52 -10.24
N ARG A 136 2.09 -0.31 -10.45
CA ARG A 136 3.50 0.10 -10.36
C ARG A 136 3.85 1.17 -11.42
N THR A 137 3.31 1.04 -12.63
CA THR A 137 3.44 2.03 -13.71
C THR A 137 2.74 3.35 -13.34
N VAL A 138 1.51 3.28 -12.81
CA VAL A 138 0.74 4.45 -12.38
C VAL A 138 1.51 5.26 -11.33
N LEU A 139 2.11 4.58 -10.34
CA LEU A 139 2.93 5.25 -9.34
C LEU A 139 4.19 5.88 -9.94
N LYS A 140 4.92 5.14 -10.80
CA LYS A 140 6.13 5.66 -11.47
C LYS A 140 5.86 6.95 -12.24
N ARG A 141 4.72 7.03 -12.94
CA ARG A 141 4.31 8.26 -13.64
C ARG A 141 4.12 9.45 -12.69
N GLN A 142 3.54 9.25 -11.51
CA GLN A 142 3.41 10.33 -10.53
C GLN A 142 4.76 10.76 -9.95
N ILE A 143 5.68 9.82 -9.74
CA ILE A 143 7.05 10.11 -9.30
C ILE A 143 7.78 10.93 -10.38
N GLU A 144 7.64 10.57 -11.65
CA GLU A 144 8.20 11.33 -12.77
C GLU A 144 7.61 12.74 -12.87
N ARG A 145 6.29 12.90 -12.69
CA ARG A 145 5.64 14.21 -12.60
C ARG A 145 6.18 15.05 -11.46
N ALA A 146 6.34 14.46 -10.26
CA ALA A 146 6.90 15.16 -9.11
C ALA A 146 8.32 15.64 -9.39
N ALA A 147 9.17 14.77 -9.97
CA ALA A 147 10.54 15.12 -10.32
C ALA A 147 10.61 16.24 -11.36
N ALA A 148 9.70 16.26 -12.35
CA ALA A 148 9.60 17.32 -13.35
C ALA A 148 9.22 18.68 -12.74
N LEU A 149 8.49 18.66 -11.62
CA LEU A 149 8.15 19.85 -10.83
C LEU A 149 9.22 20.23 -9.79
N GLY A 150 10.34 19.50 -9.74
CA GLY A 150 11.45 19.79 -8.83
C GLY A 150 11.32 19.15 -7.45
N TYR A 151 10.49 18.11 -7.30
CA TYR A 151 10.25 17.47 -6.01
C TYR A 151 10.51 15.95 -6.00
N SER A 152 10.91 15.45 -4.84
CA SER A 152 10.96 14.01 -4.54
C SER A 152 10.19 13.72 -3.25
N PHE A 153 9.42 12.64 -3.26
CA PHE A 153 8.59 12.25 -2.12
C PHE A 153 9.27 11.16 -1.30
N THR A 154 9.07 11.23 0.01
CA THR A 154 9.36 10.15 0.95
C THR A 154 8.07 9.72 1.61
N ALA A 155 7.87 8.41 1.72
CA ALA A 155 6.68 7.83 2.33
C ALA A 155 7.02 6.76 3.37
N GLY A 156 6.15 6.59 4.36
CA GLY A 156 6.20 5.50 5.34
C GLY A 156 4.80 4.98 5.63
N TYR A 157 4.71 3.72 6.05
CA TYR A 157 3.45 3.05 6.35
C TYR A 157 3.40 2.55 7.80
N GLU A 158 2.26 2.79 8.45
CA GLU A 158 1.83 2.08 9.66
C GLU A 158 0.76 1.07 9.23
N LEU A 159 1.07 -0.23 9.29
CA LEU A 159 0.17 -1.30 8.80
C LEU A 159 -0.37 -2.12 9.96
N GLU A 160 -1.68 -2.02 10.16
CA GLU A 160 -2.41 -2.86 11.09
C GLU A 160 -2.86 -4.16 10.42
N PHE A 161 -2.84 -5.26 11.16
CA PHE A 161 -3.38 -6.54 10.73
C PHE A 161 -3.82 -7.37 11.93
N TYR A 162 -4.67 -8.37 11.66
CA TYR A 162 -5.13 -9.32 12.67
C TYR A 162 -4.42 -10.66 12.53
N LEU A 163 -4.09 -11.27 13.66
CA LEU A 163 -3.63 -12.64 13.77
C LEU A 163 -4.70 -13.54 14.40
N TYR A 164 -4.92 -14.70 13.80
CA TYR A 164 -5.84 -15.73 14.28
C TYR A 164 -5.11 -17.06 14.47
N ARG A 165 -5.54 -17.84 15.47
CA ARG A 165 -5.09 -19.22 15.73
C ARG A 165 -5.81 -20.20 14.82
N GLU A 166 -5.64 -19.98 13.53
CA GLU A 166 -6.29 -20.69 12.44
C GLU A 166 -5.27 -20.87 11.32
N THR A 167 -5.45 -21.91 10.51
CA THR A 167 -4.90 -22.00 9.15
C THR A 167 -5.94 -21.51 8.13
N SER A 168 -5.51 -21.25 6.90
CA SER A 168 -6.39 -20.92 5.77
C SER A 168 -7.51 -21.95 5.58
N GLU A 169 -7.19 -23.25 5.69
CA GLU A 169 -8.17 -24.34 5.58
C GLU A 169 -9.16 -24.32 6.74
N SER A 170 -8.69 -24.14 7.98
CA SER A 170 -9.58 -24.11 9.14
C SER A 170 -10.49 -22.88 9.15
N ALA A 171 -10.02 -21.74 8.65
CA ALA A 171 -10.82 -20.53 8.52
C ALA A 171 -11.89 -20.70 7.43
N ALA A 172 -11.53 -21.25 6.27
CA ALA A 172 -12.47 -21.56 5.20
C ALA A 172 -13.52 -22.60 5.63
N ALA A 173 -13.11 -23.66 6.34
CA ALA A 173 -14.03 -24.67 6.87
C ALA A 173 -15.04 -24.10 7.87
N LYS A 174 -14.67 -23.02 8.58
CA LYS A 174 -15.57 -22.26 9.47
C LYS A 174 -16.38 -21.19 8.75
N GLY A 175 -16.25 -21.06 7.43
CA GLY A 175 -16.86 -19.98 6.66
C GLY A 175 -16.42 -18.59 7.12
N TYR A 176 -15.17 -18.47 7.62
CA TYR A 176 -14.62 -17.24 8.19
C TYR A 176 -15.44 -16.69 9.37
N ARG A 177 -16.00 -17.58 10.20
CA ARG A 177 -16.77 -17.26 11.41
C ARG A 177 -16.14 -17.88 12.64
N ASN A 178 -16.35 -17.24 13.80
CA ASN A 178 -15.89 -17.73 15.10
C ASN A 178 -14.40 -18.11 15.10
N LEU A 179 -13.59 -17.36 14.35
CA LEU A 179 -12.14 -17.53 14.28
C LEU A 179 -11.55 -17.13 15.63
N ARG A 180 -10.58 -17.90 16.14
CA ARG A 180 -9.97 -17.61 17.44
C ARG A 180 -8.86 -16.57 17.27
N PRO A 181 -8.96 -15.35 17.84
CA PRO A 181 -7.87 -14.38 17.75
C PRO A 181 -6.60 -14.86 18.46
N ALA A 182 -5.43 -14.40 18.01
CA ALA A 182 -4.15 -14.77 18.60
C ALA A 182 -4.03 -14.32 20.07
N THR A 183 -4.61 -13.18 20.42
CA THR A 183 -4.76 -12.70 21.80
C THR A 183 -6.22 -12.34 22.09
N PRO A 184 -6.72 -12.57 23.33
CA PRO A 184 -8.08 -12.21 23.68
C PRO A 184 -8.19 -10.74 24.09
N GLY A 185 -9.31 -10.10 23.70
CA GLY A 185 -9.68 -8.76 24.12
C GLY A 185 -8.77 -7.65 23.57
N VAL A 186 -9.15 -6.40 23.84
CA VAL A 186 -8.36 -5.21 23.47
C VAL A 186 -7.23 -5.01 24.48
N ALA A 187 -6.01 -4.81 23.98
CA ALA A 187 -4.85 -4.56 24.82
C ALA A 187 -3.78 -3.72 24.10
N THR A 188 -4.17 -2.53 23.62
CA THR A 188 -3.30 -1.60 22.90
C THR A 188 -2.04 -1.26 23.72
N PHE A 189 -0.87 -1.29 23.08
CA PHE A 189 0.45 -1.01 23.70
C PHE A 189 0.79 -1.85 24.95
N ASN A 190 0.11 -2.97 25.18
CA ASN A 190 0.33 -3.79 26.37
C ASN A 190 1.54 -4.73 26.18
N LEU A 191 2.65 -4.42 26.84
CA LEU A 191 3.90 -5.19 26.73
C LEU A 191 3.75 -6.67 27.10
N HIS A 192 2.93 -7.00 28.11
CA HIS A 192 2.70 -8.39 28.49
C HIS A 192 1.95 -9.17 27.40
N ARG A 193 0.98 -8.54 26.74
CA ARG A 193 0.27 -9.13 25.59
C ARG A 193 1.15 -9.25 24.36
N ALA A 194 1.94 -8.22 24.07
CA ALA A 194 2.92 -8.24 22.99
C ALA A 194 3.95 -9.37 23.18
N ALA A 195 4.46 -9.55 24.40
CA ALA A 195 5.39 -10.64 24.73
C ALA A 195 4.81 -12.04 24.44
N GLY A 196 3.49 -12.23 24.56
CA GLY A 196 2.83 -13.48 24.23
C GLY A 196 2.69 -13.76 22.72
N LEU A 197 2.99 -12.78 21.86
CA LEU A 197 3.03 -12.90 20.40
C LEU A 197 4.46 -12.91 19.86
N GLU A 198 5.46 -12.84 20.73
CA GLU A 198 6.84 -12.56 20.34
C GLU A 198 7.43 -13.66 19.45
N ASP A 199 7.01 -14.92 19.58
CA ASP A 199 7.44 -16.00 18.69
C ASP A 199 7.13 -15.71 17.21
N VAL A 200 5.97 -15.14 16.91
CA VAL A 200 5.58 -14.80 15.53
C VAL A 200 5.96 -13.37 15.15
N ILE A 201 5.76 -12.39 16.04
CA ILE A 201 6.08 -10.99 15.72
C ILE A 201 7.59 -10.80 15.65
N GLY A 202 8.36 -11.42 16.54
CA GLY A 202 9.83 -11.45 16.45
C GLY A 202 10.32 -12.07 15.14
N ALA A 203 9.73 -13.19 14.72
CA ALA A 203 10.04 -13.80 13.42
C ALA A 203 9.70 -12.88 12.25
N ILE A 204 8.57 -12.14 12.30
CA ILE A 204 8.23 -11.14 11.30
C ILE A 204 9.27 -10.02 11.29
N ARG A 205 9.58 -9.41 12.44
CA ARG A 205 10.52 -8.28 12.51
C ARG A 205 11.90 -8.66 11.97
N GLU A 206 12.47 -9.76 12.44
CA GLU A 206 13.79 -10.20 11.99
C GLU A 206 13.78 -10.72 10.54
N GLY A 207 12.71 -11.41 10.14
CA GLY A 207 12.52 -11.86 8.76
C GLY A 207 12.46 -10.70 7.77
N MET A 208 11.69 -9.67 8.07
CA MET A 208 11.60 -8.46 7.25
C MET A 208 12.95 -7.73 7.18
N ARG A 209 13.64 -7.54 8.31
CA ARG A 209 14.96 -6.90 8.34
C ARG A 209 15.99 -7.67 7.50
N ALA A 210 16.00 -9.00 7.61
CA ALA A 210 16.87 -9.86 6.82
C ALA A 210 16.47 -9.91 5.32
N CYS A 211 15.24 -9.51 4.99
CA CYS A 211 14.73 -9.34 3.63
C CYS A 211 14.87 -7.88 3.14
N ASP A 212 15.72 -7.06 3.77
CA ASP A 212 15.94 -5.64 3.41
C ASP A 212 14.65 -4.78 3.47
N ILE A 213 13.80 -5.06 4.47
CA ILE A 213 12.66 -4.25 4.86
C ILE A 213 12.92 -3.78 6.30
N PRO A 214 13.40 -2.53 6.51
CA PRO A 214 13.72 -2.07 7.85
C PRO A 214 12.45 -1.92 8.68
N VAL A 215 12.42 -2.59 9.84
CA VAL A 215 11.31 -2.51 10.80
C VAL A 215 11.73 -1.65 11.98
N LEU A 216 10.89 -0.68 12.33
CA LEU A 216 11.13 0.29 13.40
C LEU A 216 10.52 -0.17 14.72
N ALA A 217 9.26 -0.58 14.71
CA ALA A 217 8.51 -0.92 15.91
C ALA A 217 7.37 -1.92 15.61
N SER A 218 6.85 -2.53 16.68
CA SER A 218 5.63 -3.32 16.64
C SER A 218 4.86 -3.16 17.96
N ASN A 219 3.54 -3.12 17.90
CA ASN A 219 2.68 -3.03 19.08
C ASN A 219 1.36 -3.77 18.89
N THR A 220 0.73 -4.18 19.99
CA THR A 220 -0.67 -4.62 19.97
C THR A 220 -1.58 -3.42 19.78
N GLU A 221 -2.68 -3.61 19.06
CA GLU A 221 -3.61 -2.55 18.67
C GLU A 221 -5.00 -2.69 19.30
N TYR A 222 -5.92 -1.78 18.94
CA TYR A 222 -7.28 -1.66 19.47
C TYR A 222 -8.25 -2.80 19.10
N GLY A 223 -7.74 -4.01 18.86
CA GLY A 223 -8.50 -5.21 18.49
C GLY A 223 -7.90 -6.49 19.07
N ALA A 224 -8.74 -7.50 19.28
CA ALA A 224 -8.28 -8.81 19.75
C ALA A 224 -7.41 -9.47 18.68
N GLY A 225 -6.15 -9.77 19.00
CA GLY A 225 -5.17 -10.28 18.03
C GLY A 225 -4.70 -9.25 17.00
N GLN A 226 -5.04 -7.97 17.15
CA GLN A 226 -4.59 -6.91 16.25
C GLN A 226 -3.19 -6.44 16.63
N VAL A 227 -2.36 -6.24 15.60
CA VAL A 227 -0.97 -5.79 15.72
C VAL A 227 -0.69 -4.75 14.65
N GLU A 228 0.15 -3.77 14.98
CA GLU A 228 0.78 -2.85 14.04
C GLU A 228 2.28 -3.14 13.97
N ILE A 229 2.85 -3.00 12.77
CA ILE A 229 4.30 -2.94 12.57
C ILE A 229 4.61 -1.74 11.68
N ASN A 230 5.56 -0.92 12.13
CA ASN A 230 6.00 0.28 11.44
C ASN A 230 7.25 -0.04 10.61
N ILE A 231 7.18 0.22 9.31
CA ILE A 231 8.30 0.05 8.39
C ILE A 231 8.97 1.41 8.21
N GLU A 232 10.30 1.43 8.12
CA GLU A 232 11.04 2.66 7.89
C GLU A 232 10.66 3.30 6.55
N HIS A 233 10.55 4.62 6.57
CA HIS A 233 10.22 5.40 5.39
C HIS A 233 11.32 5.28 4.32
N GLY A 234 10.94 5.56 3.08
CA GLY A 234 11.87 5.60 1.95
C GLY A 234 11.30 6.40 0.80
N ASP A 235 11.97 6.38 -0.35
CA ASP A 235 11.34 6.89 -1.57
C ASP A 235 10.04 6.11 -1.84
N VAL A 236 9.12 6.75 -2.55
CA VAL A 236 7.75 6.26 -2.67
C VAL A 236 7.66 4.90 -3.37
N LEU A 237 8.48 4.65 -4.39
CA LEU A 237 8.46 3.38 -5.12
C LEU A 237 9.00 2.26 -4.25
N THR A 238 10.15 2.46 -3.61
CA THR A 238 10.73 1.50 -2.66
C THR A 238 9.76 1.21 -1.51
N THR A 239 9.05 2.23 -1.02
CA THR A 239 8.06 2.05 0.04
C THR A 239 6.90 1.17 -0.43
N ALA A 240 6.36 1.41 -1.63
CA ALA A 240 5.30 0.57 -2.19
C ALA A 240 5.75 -0.88 -2.39
N ASP A 241 6.96 -1.07 -2.94
CA ASP A 241 7.59 -2.38 -3.15
C ASP A 241 7.78 -3.13 -1.82
N ARG A 242 8.29 -2.44 -0.79
CA ARG A 242 8.42 -2.98 0.57
C ARG A 242 7.08 -3.41 1.14
N VAL A 243 6.02 -2.60 1.00
CA VAL A 243 4.70 -2.94 1.54
C VAL A 243 4.09 -4.15 0.83
N ALA A 244 4.24 -4.27 -0.49
CA ALA A 244 3.76 -5.43 -1.23
C ALA A 244 4.44 -6.73 -0.79
N ILE A 245 5.76 -6.70 -0.59
CA ILE A 245 6.53 -7.85 -0.10
C ILE A 245 6.21 -8.13 1.37
N TYR A 246 6.10 -7.09 2.20
CA TYR A 246 5.75 -7.19 3.62
C TYR A 246 4.42 -7.91 3.83
N LYS A 247 3.34 -7.50 3.15
CA LYS A 247 2.02 -8.14 3.33
C LYS A 247 2.06 -9.64 3.02
N ASN A 248 2.77 -10.05 1.97
CA ASN A 248 2.96 -11.46 1.64
C ASN A 248 3.83 -12.18 2.68
N GLY A 249 4.96 -11.58 3.06
CA GLY A 249 5.86 -12.14 4.05
C GLY A 249 5.23 -12.33 5.42
N VAL A 250 4.42 -11.38 5.90
CA VAL A 250 3.66 -11.52 7.16
C VAL A 250 2.73 -12.72 7.11
N ARG A 251 1.98 -12.91 6.00
CA ARG A 251 1.09 -14.08 5.85
C ARG A 251 1.90 -15.37 5.90
N ARG A 252 3.00 -15.44 5.15
CA ARG A 252 3.86 -16.63 5.07
C ARG A 252 4.50 -16.98 6.41
N ILE A 253 5.03 -16.00 7.14
CA ILE A 253 5.63 -16.21 8.46
C ILE A 253 4.54 -16.61 9.47
N ALA A 254 3.39 -15.94 9.47
CA ALA A 254 2.28 -16.32 10.34
C ALA A 254 1.85 -17.78 10.11
N GLU A 255 1.71 -18.20 8.86
CA GLU A 255 1.35 -19.58 8.48
C GLU A 255 2.38 -20.60 9.00
N GLN A 256 3.68 -20.30 8.91
CA GLN A 256 4.75 -21.15 9.46
C GLN A 256 4.66 -21.31 10.98
N HIS A 257 4.07 -20.33 11.66
CA HIS A 257 3.80 -20.35 13.10
C HIS A 257 2.38 -20.85 13.43
N GLY A 258 1.65 -21.43 12.47
CA GLY A 258 0.31 -21.97 12.67
C GLY A 258 -0.76 -20.91 12.93
N LEU A 259 -0.55 -19.70 12.40
CA LEU A 259 -1.47 -18.56 12.51
C LEU A 259 -1.89 -18.07 11.12
N LEU A 260 -3.03 -17.39 11.08
CA LEU A 260 -3.55 -16.72 9.89
C LEU A 260 -3.46 -15.21 10.10
N ALA A 261 -2.80 -14.50 9.18
CA ALA A 261 -2.76 -13.05 9.16
C ALA A 261 -3.78 -12.47 8.17
N SER A 262 -4.54 -11.44 8.59
CA SER A 262 -5.51 -10.74 7.75
C SER A 262 -5.28 -9.24 7.76
N PHE A 263 -5.17 -8.66 6.56
CA PHE A 263 -5.10 -7.22 6.30
C PHE A 263 -6.46 -6.63 5.86
N MET A 264 -7.54 -7.39 6.02
CA MET A 264 -8.89 -6.93 5.72
C MET A 264 -9.22 -5.68 6.57
N ALA A 265 -9.82 -4.66 5.94
CA ALA A 265 -10.07 -3.37 6.60
C ALA A 265 -10.98 -3.49 7.83
N LYS A 266 -11.90 -4.45 7.84
CA LYS A 266 -12.82 -4.72 8.96
C LYS A 266 -13.12 -6.21 9.02
N VAL A 267 -12.49 -6.91 9.95
CA VAL A 267 -12.60 -8.36 10.13
C VAL A 267 -13.88 -8.80 10.85
N ASP A 268 -14.45 -7.92 11.68
CA ASP A 268 -15.66 -8.17 12.45
C ASP A 268 -16.37 -6.84 12.78
N THR A 269 -17.69 -6.89 13.03
CA THR A 269 -18.52 -5.70 13.29
C THR A 269 -18.05 -4.93 14.52
N ASP A 270 -17.71 -5.64 15.60
CA ASP A 270 -17.40 -5.06 16.91
C ASP A 270 -15.91 -4.85 17.14
N SER A 271 -15.06 -5.34 16.23
CA SER A 271 -13.59 -5.20 16.29
C SER A 271 -13.10 -3.90 15.65
N ALA A 272 -11.92 -3.39 16.01
CA ALA A 272 -11.33 -2.24 15.32
C ALA A 272 -11.05 -2.54 13.82
N GLY A 273 -11.01 -1.50 13.00
CA GLY A 273 -10.58 -1.67 11.61
C GLY A 273 -9.06 -1.77 11.49
N SER A 274 -8.58 -2.31 10.37
CA SER A 274 -7.16 -2.36 10.00
C SER A 274 -6.82 -1.21 9.06
N SER A 275 -5.91 -0.35 9.50
CA SER A 275 -5.48 0.87 8.83
C SER A 275 -4.16 0.67 8.10
N ALA A 276 -3.92 1.55 7.12
CA ALA A 276 -2.62 1.73 6.48
C ALA A 276 -2.29 3.23 6.48
N HIS A 277 -1.93 3.80 7.64
CA HIS A 277 -1.63 5.23 7.69
C HIS A 277 -0.38 5.52 6.85
N ILE A 278 -0.46 6.53 5.99
CA ILE A 278 0.63 6.89 5.09
C ILE A 278 1.23 8.22 5.55
N HIS A 279 2.46 8.17 6.04
CA HIS A 279 3.25 9.36 6.33
C HIS A 279 3.99 9.82 5.09
N GLN A 280 4.04 11.13 4.84
CA GLN A 280 4.65 11.74 3.67
C GLN A 280 5.43 13.01 4.01
N SER A 281 6.59 13.14 3.39
CA SER A 281 7.36 14.37 3.31
C SER A 281 7.81 14.59 1.88
N LEU A 282 8.21 15.83 1.58
CA LEU A 282 8.59 16.28 0.25
C LEU A 282 9.96 16.94 0.36
N SER A 283 10.87 16.62 -0.55
CA SER A 283 12.18 17.26 -0.64
C SER A 283 12.33 17.95 -1.99
N SER A 284 13.09 19.04 -2.01
CA SER A 284 13.48 19.71 -3.26
C SER A 284 14.53 18.87 -3.98
N THR A 285 14.38 18.70 -5.31
CA THR A 285 15.44 18.07 -6.12
C THR A 285 16.63 19.02 -6.35
N ALA A 286 16.44 20.32 -6.18
CA ALA A 286 17.51 21.32 -6.25
C ALA A 286 18.36 21.35 -4.96
N GLU A 287 17.76 21.01 -3.82
CA GLU A 287 18.41 20.92 -2.51
C GLU A 287 18.10 19.56 -1.86
N PRO A 288 18.73 18.47 -2.33
CA PRO A 288 18.42 17.14 -1.81
C PRO A 288 18.68 17.06 -0.30
N GLY A 289 17.78 16.40 0.43
CA GLY A 289 17.85 16.25 1.89
C GLY A 289 17.22 17.40 2.67
N ARG A 290 16.91 18.55 2.05
CA ARG A 290 16.11 19.61 2.67
C ARG A 290 14.63 19.32 2.53
N ASN A 291 13.89 19.38 3.65
CA ASN A 291 12.46 19.13 3.64
C ASN A 291 11.71 20.37 3.09
N ALA A 292 11.14 20.25 1.90
CA ALA A 292 10.40 21.32 1.25
C ALA A 292 9.10 21.68 1.99
N MET A 293 8.63 20.85 2.94
CA MET A 293 7.47 21.15 3.79
C MET A 293 7.81 22.05 4.99
N TRP A 294 9.07 22.42 5.17
CA TRP A 294 9.53 23.21 6.31
C TRP A 294 10.33 24.43 5.86
N ASP A 295 10.01 25.58 6.44
CA ASP A 295 10.78 26.82 6.41
C ASP A 295 11.36 27.08 7.81
N ASP A 296 12.32 28.01 7.96
CA ASP A 296 13.10 28.22 9.20
C ASP A 296 12.25 28.28 10.49
N ASP A 297 11.03 28.81 10.41
CA ASP A 297 10.13 29.03 11.55
C ASP A 297 8.86 28.13 11.55
N GLY A 298 8.75 27.13 10.67
CA GLY A 298 7.61 26.21 10.67
C GLY A 298 7.16 25.66 9.31
N PRO A 299 5.92 25.14 9.19
CA PRO A 299 5.33 24.67 7.95
C PRO A 299 5.46 25.67 6.78
N SER A 300 6.00 25.20 5.66
CA SER A 300 6.21 26.04 4.47
C SER A 300 4.93 26.31 3.69
N ALA A 301 4.99 27.22 2.71
CA ALA A 301 3.92 27.40 1.73
C ALA A 301 3.65 26.12 0.93
N ILE A 302 4.70 25.37 0.58
CA ILE A 302 4.57 24.09 -0.11
C ILE A 302 3.77 23.09 0.74
N MET A 303 3.99 23.04 2.06
CA MET A 303 3.19 22.18 2.94
C MET A 303 1.70 22.52 2.88
N ARG A 304 1.34 23.81 2.84
CA ARG A 304 -0.06 24.25 2.73
C ARG A 304 -0.68 23.82 1.41
N HIS A 305 0.04 24.00 0.30
CA HIS A 305 -0.42 23.56 -1.02
C HIS A 305 -0.61 22.05 -1.09
N VAL A 306 0.37 21.27 -0.60
CA VAL A 306 0.27 19.81 -0.53
C VAL A 306 -0.95 19.37 0.27
N LEU A 307 -1.14 19.96 1.46
CA LEU A 307 -2.26 19.67 2.34
C LEU A 307 -3.61 20.00 1.69
N ALA A 308 -3.72 21.18 1.06
CA ALA A 308 -4.91 21.63 0.37
C ALA A 308 -5.26 20.72 -0.81
N GLY A 309 -4.26 20.32 -1.60
CA GLY A 309 -4.41 19.37 -2.70
C GLY A 309 -4.96 18.03 -2.24
N GLN A 310 -4.40 17.45 -1.17
CA GLN A 310 -4.92 16.20 -0.60
C GLN A 310 -6.34 16.32 -0.07
N LEU A 311 -6.74 17.44 0.53
CA LEU A 311 -8.11 17.65 0.99
C LEU A 311 -9.08 17.80 -0.19
N ALA A 312 -8.69 18.54 -1.23
CA ALA A 312 -9.53 18.83 -2.39
C ALA A 312 -9.87 17.57 -3.20
N THR A 313 -8.89 16.68 -3.39
CA THR A 313 -9.06 15.45 -4.19
C THR A 313 -9.49 14.25 -3.36
N MET A 314 -9.49 14.33 -2.02
CA MET A 314 -9.70 13.17 -1.15
C MET A 314 -10.99 12.40 -1.44
N ARG A 315 -12.08 13.15 -1.68
CA ARG A 315 -13.39 12.58 -2.01
C ARG A 315 -13.35 11.80 -3.32
N GLU A 316 -12.74 12.38 -4.35
CA GLU A 316 -12.59 11.78 -5.68
C GLU A 316 -11.68 10.53 -5.63
N PHE A 317 -10.58 10.58 -4.88
CA PHE A 317 -9.61 9.48 -4.81
C PHE A 317 -9.94 8.45 -3.73
N THR A 318 -11.09 8.55 -3.05
CA THR A 318 -11.46 7.66 -1.95
C THR A 318 -11.42 6.19 -2.34
N ALA A 319 -11.82 5.84 -3.58
CA ALA A 319 -11.78 4.45 -4.04
C ALA A 319 -10.34 3.87 -4.06
N LEU A 320 -9.32 4.69 -4.32
CA LEU A 320 -7.90 4.26 -4.32
C LEU A 320 -7.37 4.00 -2.90
N TYR A 321 -7.98 4.64 -1.88
CA TYR A 321 -7.65 4.45 -0.46
C TYR A 321 -8.52 3.38 0.22
N CYS A 322 -9.75 3.19 -0.26
CA CYS A 322 -10.78 2.30 0.27
C CYS A 322 -11.35 1.45 -0.87
N PRO A 323 -10.61 0.43 -1.34
CA PRO A 323 -10.88 -0.22 -2.63
C PRO A 323 -11.96 -1.30 -2.60
N THR A 324 -12.41 -1.73 -1.42
CA THR A 324 -13.38 -2.83 -1.27
C THR A 324 -14.67 -2.37 -0.61
N ILE A 325 -15.73 -3.18 -0.71
CA ILE A 325 -16.96 -2.93 0.08
C ILE A 325 -16.68 -2.95 1.59
N ASN A 326 -15.72 -3.79 2.01
CA ASN A 326 -15.33 -3.92 3.40
C ASN A 326 -14.63 -2.67 3.96
N SER A 327 -13.89 -1.92 3.13
CA SER A 327 -13.20 -0.69 3.55
C SER A 327 -14.15 0.32 4.21
N TYR A 328 -15.38 0.41 3.73
CA TYR A 328 -16.37 1.37 4.23
C TYR A 328 -17.01 0.93 5.56
N LYS A 329 -16.88 -0.34 5.95
CA LYS A 329 -17.30 -0.83 7.28
C LYS A 329 -16.33 -0.41 8.40
N ARG A 330 -15.08 -0.06 8.04
CA ARG A 330 -14.09 0.55 8.97
C ARG A 330 -14.43 2.02 9.25
N ARG A 331 -15.06 2.72 8.31
CA ARG A 331 -15.26 4.18 8.32
C ARG A 331 -16.60 4.58 8.95
N VAL A 332 -16.66 4.53 10.27
CA VAL A 332 -17.82 4.99 11.05
C VAL A 332 -17.36 5.98 12.13
N PRO A 333 -18.17 6.96 12.53
CA PRO A 333 -17.78 7.91 13.57
C PRO A 333 -17.32 7.19 14.85
N GLY A 334 -16.20 7.65 15.43
CA GLY A 334 -15.62 7.06 16.64
C GLY A 334 -14.80 5.77 16.43
N SER A 335 -14.55 5.34 15.19
CA SER A 335 -13.75 4.14 14.90
C SER A 335 -12.25 4.38 14.69
N TRP A 336 -11.75 5.58 15.00
CA TRP A 336 -10.37 6.03 14.70
C TRP A 336 -10.05 6.18 13.20
N SER A 337 -11.05 5.94 12.35
CA SER A 337 -10.99 6.13 10.91
C SER A 337 -11.70 7.43 10.50
N PRO A 338 -11.17 8.21 9.54
CA PRO A 338 -11.77 9.47 9.14
C PRO A 338 -13.04 9.31 8.30
N VAL A 339 -14.01 10.21 8.54
CA VAL A 339 -15.30 10.27 7.83
C VAL A 339 -15.47 11.54 6.99
N SER A 340 -14.63 12.56 7.22
CA SER A 340 -14.63 13.83 6.50
C SER A 340 -13.23 14.21 6.02
N ALA A 341 -13.13 14.91 4.90
CA ALA A 341 -11.89 15.52 4.43
C ALA A 341 -11.58 16.75 5.28
N ALA A 342 -10.88 16.51 6.39
CA ALA A 342 -10.47 17.51 7.35
C ALA A 342 -9.04 17.26 7.79
N TRP A 343 -8.38 18.31 8.29
CA TRP A 343 -7.02 18.21 8.80
C TRP A 343 -6.89 18.86 10.18
N GLY A 344 -5.83 18.51 10.90
CA GLY A 344 -5.45 19.19 12.12
C GLY A 344 -4.00 18.88 12.54
N THR A 345 -3.41 19.80 13.29
CA THR A 345 -2.07 19.60 13.88
C THR A 345 -2.17 18.55 14.98
N ASP A 346 -1.40 17.47 14.83
CA ASP A 346 -1.38 16.33 15.74
C ASP A 346 -2.77 15.75 16.10
N ASN A 347 -3.73 15.82 15.16
CA ASN A 347 -5.12 15.43 15.40
C ASN A 347 -5.47 14.08 14.74
N ARG A 348 -5.55 13.01 15.55
CA ARG A 348 -5.86 11.64 15.08
C ARG A 348 -7.31 11.44 14.64
N THR A 349 -8.21 12.39 14.90
CA THR A 349 -9.61 12.32 14.45
C THR A 349 -9.78 12.85 13.03
N ALA A 350 -8.82 13.66 12.54
CA ALA A 350 -8.82 14.22 11.20
C ALA A 350 -8.31 13.21 10.15
N ALA A 351 -8.66 13.43 8.88
CA ALA A 351 -8.17 12.59 7.78
C ALA A 351 -6.68 12.83 7.50
N LEU A 352 -6.27 14.09 7.58
CA LEU A 352 -4.87 14.49 7.46
C LEU A 352 -4.36 15.01 8.80
N ARG A 353 -3.41 14.30 9.39
CA ARG A 353 -2.72 14.72 10.62
C ARG A 353 -1.39 15.35 10.26
N VAL A 354 -1.21 16.62 10.61
CA VAL A 354 0.03 17.36 10.38
C VAL A 354 0.93 17.22 11.60
N ILE A 355 2.17 16.78 11.40
CA ILE A 355 3.21 16.67 12.43
C ILE A 355 4.35 17.57 11.99
N ALA A 356 4.52 18.72 12.63
CA ALA A 356 5.48 19.75 12.21
C ALA A 356 6.13 20.39 13.45
N HIS A 357 6.97 19.63 14.15
CA HIS A 357 7.70 20.12 15.32
C HIS A 357 9.06 20.72 14.96
N ASP A 358 9.72 20.14 13.95
CA ASP A 358 11.02 20.55 13.42
C ASP A 358 11.16 20.03 11.97
N GLU A 359 12.17 20.50 11.24
CA GLU A 359 12.41 20.11 9.84
C GLU A 359 12.48 18.60 9.62
N SER A 360 13.18 17.89 10.50
CA SER A 360 13.47 16.46 10.35
C SER A 360 12.24 15.59 10.60
N SER A 361 11.29 16.08 11.41
CA SER A 361 10.05 15.38 11.73
C SER A 361 8.84 15.88 10.92
N CYS A 362 8.97 17.01 10.21
CA CYS A 362 7.90 17.65 9.48
C CYS A 362 7.32 16.76 8.37
N ARG A 363 6.08 16.32 8.56
CA ARG A 363 5.38 15.42 7.65
C ARG A 363 3.87 15.52 7.81
N MET A 364 3.17 14.98 6.83
CA MET A 364 1.73 14.78 6.88
C MET A 364 1.40 13.29 6.93
N GLU A 365 0.37 12.93 7.67
CA GLU A 365 -0.15 11.57 7.78
C GLU A 365 -1.55 11.51 7.16
N ASN A 366 -1.72 10.72 6.10
CA ASN A 366 -3.03 10.38 5.55
C ASN A 366 -3.58 9.12 6.23
N ARG A 367 -4.68 9.28 6.98
CA ARG A 367 -5.29 8.25 7.83
C ARG A 367 -6.44 7.50 7.14
N LEU A 368 -6.82 7.92 5.94
CA LEU A 368 -7.92 7.34 5.19
C LEU A 368 -7.68 5.88 4.76
N PRO A 369 -6.49 5.50 4.24
CA PRO A 369 -6.29 4.17 3.66
C PRO A 369 -6.49 3.03 4.66
N GLY A 370 -7.12 1.96 4.18
CA GLY A 370 -7.18 0.68 4.89
C GLY A 370 -5.99 -0.21 4.58
N ALA A 371 -5.75 -1.20 5.43
CA ALA A 371 -4.73 -2.24 5.18
C ALA A 371 -5.01 -3.09 3.93
N ASP A 372 -6.21 -3.00 3.36
CA ASP A 372 -6.63 -3.60 2.10
C ASP A 372 -6.28 -2.75 0.87
N ALA A 373 -5.79 -1.52 1.04
CA ALA A 373 -5.38 -0.67 -0.07
C ALA A 373 -4.20 -1.25 -0.85
N ASN A 374 -4.24 -1.13 -2.17
CA ASN A 374 -3.09 -1.35 -3.04
C ASN A 374 -2.05 -0.26 -2.77
N PRO A 375 -0.84 -0.58 -2.26
CA PRO A 375 0.10 0.43 -1.80
C PRO A 375 0.59 1.35 -2.93
N TYR A 376 0.65 0.85 -4.17
CA TYR A 376 1.04 1.64 -5.32
C TYR A 376 0.00 2.68 -5.68
N LEU A 377 -1.28 2.29 -5.71
CA LEU A 377 -2.39 3.19 -6.05
C LEU A 377 -2.65 4.20 -4.94
N ALA A 378 -2.57 3.80 -3.67
CA ALA A 378 -2.73 4.71 -2.55
C ALA A 378 -1.60 5.76 -2.52
N LEU A 379 -0.36 5.36 -2.78
CA LEU A 379 0.76 6.31 -2.89
C LEU A 379 0.67 7.18 -4.13
N ALA A 380 0.24 6.63 -5.27
CA ALA A 380 0.02 7.41 -6.49
C ALA A 380 -1.05 8.48 -6.26
N ALA A 381 -2.14 8.13 -5.56
CA ALA A 381 -3.18 9.08 -5.15
C ALA A 381 -2.63 10.18 -4.25
N CYS A 382 -1.78 9.85 -3.27
CA CYS A 382 -1.18 10.84 -2.39
C CYS A 382 -0.24 11.79 -3.14
N VAL A 383 0.64 11.27 -4.01
CA VAL A 383 1.54 12.09 -4.82
C VAL A 383 0.72 12.98 -5.76
N ALA A 384 -0.19 12.41 -6.54
CA ALA A 384 -1.03 13.15 -7.49
C ALA A 384 -1.82 14.27 -6.82
N SER A 385 -2.40 14.00 -5.64
CA SER A 385 -3.15 15.00 -4.88
C SER A 385 -2.27 16.13 -4.35
N SER A 386 -1.07 15.78 -3.89
CA SER A 386 -0.09 16.76 -3.42
C SER A 386 0.36 17.68 -4.55
N LEU A 387 0.62 17.10 -5.73
CA LEU A 387 0.96 17.87 -6.94
C LEU A 387 -0.20 18.74 -7.40
N TYR A 388 -1.44 18.24 -7.34
CA TYR A 388 -2.63 19.03 -7.68
C TYR A 388 -2.72 20.30 -6.83
N GLY A 389 -2.42 20.21 -5.53
CA GLY A 389 -2.39 21.37 -4.66
C GLY A 389 -1.28 22.36 -4.98
N ILE A 390 -0.07 21.87 -5.31
CA ILE A 390 1.07 22.69 -5.71
C ILE A 390 0.80 23.40 -7.05
N GLU A 391 0.34 22.67 -8.07
CA GLU A 391 0.07 23.18 -9.42
C GLU A 391 -1.02 24.26 -9.44
N ASN A 392 -1.97 24.19 -8.49
CA ASN A 392 -3.09 25.13 -8.39
C ASN A 392 -2.95 26.13 -7.22
N GLU A 393 -1.81 26.14 -6.53
CA GLU A 393 -1.52 27.01 -5.37
C GLU A 393 -2.66 27.02 -4.33
N LEU A 394 -3.25 25.85 -4.06
CA LEU A 394 -4.43 25.74 -3.20
C LEU A 394 -4.07 26.06 -1.74
N GLU A 395 -5.00 26.69 -1.02
CA GLU A 395 -4.86 26.95 0.41
C GLU A 395 -5.83 26.05 1.20
N PRO A 396 -5.36 25.42 2.31
CA PRO A 396 -6.19 24.52 3.08
C PRO A 396 -7.21 25.33 3.90
N PRO A 397 -8.37 24.73 4.27
CA PRO A 397 -9.28 25.34 5.22
C PRO A 397 -8.61 25.48 6.60
N GLU A 398 -9.28 26.12 7.55
CA GLU A 398 -8.79 26.17 8.93
C GLU A 398 -8.62 24.76 9.53
N ALA A 399 -7.58 24.59 10.35
CA ALA A 399 -7.32 23.35 11.06
C ALA A 399 -8.45 23.04 12.04
N VAL A 400 -8.86 21.77 12.10
CA VAL A 400 -9.80 21.32 13.12
C VAL A 400 -9.11 21.26 14.47
N VAL A 401 -9.63 22.03 15.41
CA VAL A 401 -9.31 21.96 16.84
C VAL A 401 -10.32 21.04 17.53
N GLY A 402 -9.83 20.09 18.34
CA GLY A 402 -10.67 19.12 19.03
C GLY A 402 -11.05 17.94 18.14
N ASN A 403 -12.33 17.57 18.14
CA ASN A 403 -12.82 16.36 17.50
C ASN A 403 -13.36 16.61 16.09
N ALA A 404 -12.72 16.04 15.07
CA ALA A 404 -13.14 16.16 13.68
C ALA A 404 -14.42 15.39 13.36
N TYR A 405 -14.85 14.44 14.19
CA TYR A 405 -16.15 13.78 14.00
C TYR A 405 -17.35 14.72 14.20
N ASP A 406 -17.15 15.84 14.90
CA ASP A 406 -18.20 16.84 15.13
C ASP A 406 -18.32 17.83 13.95
N GLN A 407 -17.42 17.74 12.96
CA GLN A 407 -17.41 18.61 11.79
C GLN A 407 -18.41 18.13 10.74
N THR A 408 -19.27 19.03 10.29
CA THR A 408 -20.25 18.77 9.23
C THR A 408 -19.73 19.08 7.83
N GLY A 409 -18.42 19.31 7.68
CA GLY A 409 -17.75 19.71 6.43
C GLY A 409 -17.76 18.63 5.34
N SER A 410 -16.79 18.70 4.42
CA SER A 410 -16.69 17.82 3.23
C SER A 410 -16.68 16.34 3.60
N GLN A 411 -17.85 15.70 3.59
CA GLN A 411 -18.00 14.29 3.94
C GLN A 411 -17.37 13.43 2.85
N LEU A 412 -16.62 12.42 3.29
CA LEU A 412 -16.03 11.43 2.40
C LEU A 412 -17.09 10.37 2.03
N PRO A 413 -16.99 9.74 0.85
CA PRO A 413 -17.90 8.69 0.42
C PRO A 413 -18.09 7.60 1.48
N THR A 414 -19.32 7.20 1.75
CA THR A 414 -19.69 6.21 2.78
C THR A 414 -19.87 4.80 2.21
N SER A 415 -19.77 4.65 0.89
CA SER A 415 -19.82 3.37 0.19
C SER A 415 -18.93 3.39 -1.05
N LEU A 416 -18.57 2.20 -1.55
CA LEU A 416 -17.84 2.08 -2.82
C LEU A 416 -18.63 2.71 -3.98
N ALA A 417 -19.97 2.64 -3.94
CA ALA A 417 -20.83 3.26 -4.95
C ALA A 417 -20.69 4.79 -4.96
N GLU A 418 -20.67 5.44 -3.79
CA GLU A 418 -20.44 6.88 -3.70
C GLU A 418 -19.01 7.27 -4.10
N ALA A 419 -18.02 6.43 -3.78
CA ALA A 419 -16.63 6.68 -4.17
C ALA A 419 -16.44 6.56 -5.68
N LEU A 420 -17.15 5.62 -6.32
CA LEU A 420 -17.20 5.49 -7.77
C LEU A 420 -17.87 6.68 -8.45
N ALA A 421 -18.97 7.17 -7.89
CA ALA A 421 -19.62 8.39 -8.37
C ALA A 421 -18.65 9.58 -8.26
N ALA A 422 -17.99 9.75 -7.11
CA ALA A 422 -17.00 10.80 -6.91
C ALA A 422 -15.81 10.71 -7.89
N LEU A 423 -15.28 9.50 -8.13
CA LEU A 423 -14.21 9.27 -9.10
C LEU A 423 -14.65 9.60 -10.54
N SER A 424 -15.90 9.32 -10.89
CA SER A 424 -16.45 9.57 -12.23
C SER A 424 -16.82 11.04 -12.47
N GLU A 425 -17.30 11.74 -11.45
CA GLU A 425 -17.74 13.14 -11.52
C GLU A 425 -16.58 14.12 -11.30
N GLY A 426 -15.52 13.66 -10.67
CA GLY A 426 -14.35 14.45 -10.34
C GLY A 426 -13.50 14.85 -11.55
N THR A 427 -12.62 15.82 -11.33
CA THR A 427 -11.82 16.46 -12.38
C THR A 427 -10.32 16.27 -12.20
N ALA A 428 -9.87 15.64 -11.11
CA ALA A 428 -8.45 15.46 -10.79
C ALA A 428 -7.89 14.11 -11.28
N ALA A 429 -8.70 13.05 -11.34
CA ALA A 429 -8.26 11.68 -11.57
C ALA A 429 -7.80 11.46 -13.01
N ARG A 430 -8.55 11.95 -14.00
CA ARG A 430 -8.20 11.79 -15.43
C ARG A 430 -6.91 12.53 -15.78
N PRO A 431 -6.71 13.81 -15.40
CA PRO A 431 -5.42 14.48 -15.58
C PRO A 431 -4.26 13.78 -14.85
N ALA A 432 -4.52 13.22 -13.66
CA ALA A 432 -3.49 12.57 -12.88
C ALA A 432 -3.08 11.20 -13.45
N PHE A 433 -4.04 10.32 -13.72
CA PHE A 433 -3.79 8.90 -13.99
C PHE A 433 -4.07 8.47 -15.43
N GLY A 434 -4.72 9.32 -16.23
CA GLY A 434 -5.12 9.03 -17.60
C GLY A 434 -6.43 8.24 -17.69
N ASP A 435 -7.12 8.41 -18.82
CA ASP A 435 -8.44 7.81 -19.05
C ASP A 435 -8.43 6.29 -18.95
N ALA A 436 -7.43 5.64 -19.56
CA ALA A 436 -7.33 4.18 -19.58
C ALA A 436 -7.28 3.57 -18.16
N PHE A 437 -6.52 4.18 -17.24
CA PHE A 437 -6.49 3.71 -15.85
C PHE A 437 -7.80 4.00 -15.12
N VAL A 438 -8.33 5.22 -15.25
CA VAL A 438 -9.56 5.62 -14.54
C VAL A 438 -10.74 4.75 -14.96
N ASP A 439 -10.91 4.53 -16.26
CA ASP A 439 -12.00 3.71 -16.81
C ASP A 439 -11.84 2.25 -16.39
N HIS A 440 -10.63 1.70 -16.50
CA HIS A 440 -10.35 0.32 -16.06
C HIS A 440 -10.62 0.16 -14.56
N TYR A 441 -10.03 1.00 -13.71
CA TYR A 441 -10.17 0.92 -12.26
C TYR A 441 -11.63 1.08 -11.84
N ALA A 442 -12.35 2.07 -12.36
CA ALA A 442 -13.77 2.27 -12.09
C ALA A 442 -14.59 1.03 -12.47
N SER A 443 -14.34 0.41 -13.62
CA SER A 443 -15.03 -0.83 -14.02
C SER A 443 -14.76 -1.99 -13.06
N THR A 444 -13.53 -2.19 -12.59
CA THR A 444 -13.23 -3.24 -11.59
C THR A 444 -13.97 -3.01 -10.27
N ARG A 445 -14.09 -1.75 -9.82
CA ARG A 445 -14.80 -1.43 -8.58
C ARG A 445 -16.32 -1.50 -8.75
N GLN A 446 -16.84 -1.21 -9.94
CA GLN A 446 -18.25 -1.42 -10.28
C GLN A 446 -18.60 -2.91 -10.23
N TRP A 447 -17.72 -3.77 -10.75
CA TRP A 447 -17.86 -5.23 -10.64
C TRP A 447 -17.95 -5.69 -9.18
N GLU A 448 -17.01 -5.28 -8.33
CA GLU A 448 -17.01 -5.57 -6.89
C GLU A 448 -18.32 -5.14 -6.20
N ARG A 449 -18.80 -3.92 -6.49
CA ARG A 449 -20.10 -3.42 -6.00
C ARG A 449 -21.25 -4.31 -6.45
N ASP A 450 -21.26 -4.72 -7.72
CA ASP A 450 -22.36 -5.50 -8.29
C ASP A 450 -22.38 -6.93 -7.73
N ARG A 451 -21.21 -7.55 -7.50
CA ARG A 451 -21.10 -8.84 -6.79
C ARG A 451 -21.65 -8.77 -5.38
N HIS A 452 -21.30 -7.72 -4.62
CA HIS A 452 -21.86 -7.55 -3.28
C HIS A 452 -23.38 -7.33 -3.29
N ARG A 453 -23.92 -6.61 -4.29
CA ARG A 453 -25.37 -6.40 -4.42
C ARG A 453 -26.15 -7.71 -4.64
N GLU A 454 -25.53 -8.72 -5.24
CA GLU A 454 -26.12 -10.03 -5.50
C GLU A 454 -26.04 -10.97 -4.28
N ALA A 455 -25.17 -10.67 -3.32
CA ALA A 455 -24.97 -11.48 -2.13
C ALA A 455 -26.02 -11.19 -1.05
N VAL A 456 -26.43 -12.23 -0.30
CA VAL A 456 -27.26 -12.11 0.90
C VAL A 456 -26.43 -12.51 2.11
N GLY A 457 -26.18 -11.57 3.01
CA GLY A 457 -25.36 -11.77 4.21
C GLY A 457 -26.13 -12.18 5.46
N ASP A 458 -25.41 -12.67 6.47
CA ASP A 458 -25.98 -13.11 7.75
C ASP A 458 -26.78 -12.02 8.47
N TRP A 459 -26.39 -10.76 8.33
CA TRP A 459 -27.11 -9.64 8.92
C TRP A 459 -28.51 -9.49 8.30
N GLU A 460 -28.63 -9.65 6.98
CA GLU A 460 -29.89 -9.58 6.25
C GLU A 460 -30.79 -10.75 6.64
N LEU A 461 -30.24 -11.98 6.67
CA LEU A 461 -30.97 -13.17 7.11
C LEU A 461 -31.51 -12.99 8.54
N LYS A 462 -30.66 -12.62 9.50
CA LYS A 462 -31.06 -12.39 10.90
C LYS A 462 -32.10 -11.28 11.05
N ARG A 463 -32.11 -10.29 10.15
CA ARG A 463 -33.00 -9.13 10.23
C ARG A 463 -34.34 -9.39 9.56
N TYR A 464 -34.36 -10.05 8.41
CA TYR A 464 -35.51 -10.10 7.52
C TYR A 464 -36.19 -11.47 7.43
N PHE A 465 -35.47 -12.59 7.59
CA PHE A 465 -35.95 -13.94 7.22
C PHE A 465 -37.32 -14.34 7.78
N GLU A 466 -37.67 -13.92 9.00
CA GLU A 466 -38.99 -14.17 9.62
C GLU A 466 -39.81 -12.89 9.85
N ARG A 467 -39.28 -11.72 9.47
CA ARG A 467 -39.88 -10.40 9.81
C ARG A 467 -40.53 -9.68 8.63
N VAL A 468 -40.15 -10.02 7.40
CA VAL A 468 -40.82 -9.61 6.16
C VAL A 468 -41.48 -10.83 5.52
#